data_AF-A0A949GSR8-F1
#
_entry.id   AF-A0A949GSR8-F1
#
_cell.length_a   1.000
_cell.length_b   1.000
_cell.length_c   1.000
_cell.angle_alpha   90.00
_cell.angle_beta   90.00
_cell.angle_gamma   90.00
#
_symmetry.space_group_name_H-M   'P 1'
#
loop_
_entity.id
_entity.type
_entity.pdbx_description
1 polymer ?
#
loop_
_entity_poly.entity_id
_entity_poly.type
_entity_poly.pdbx_seq_one_letter_code
_entity_poly.pdbx_strand_id
1 'polypeptide(L)' 'STRVQLIAYGGPRGEKTSDTRRLSLRRALIVRQLLIDDGVPSERIDVRAMGGVDDNGPTDRVDVFLKG' A
#
# COMPACT_ATOMS: atom_id res chain seq x y z
N SER A 1 -0.57 20.57 -3.36
CA SER A 1 -0.21 19.81 -4.58
C SER A 1 -0.58 18.37 -4.30
N THR A 2 -1.47 17.78 -5.11
CA THR A 2 -2.08 16.49 -4.75
C THR A 2 -1.02 15.37 -4.69
N ARG A 3 -0.95 14.61 -3.60
CA ARG A 3 -0.11 13.42 -3.46
C ARG A 3 -0.98 12.16 -3.43
N VAL A 4 -0.45 11.06 -3.91
CA VAL A 4 -1.06 9.73 -3.78
C VAL A 4 -0.43 9.04 -2.59
N GLN A 5 -1.25 8.47 -1.71
CA GLN A 5 -0.78 7.59 -0.64
C GLN A 5 -1.33 6.19 -0.87
N LEU A 6 -0.41 5.22 -0.92
CA LEU A 6 -0.71 3.79 -0.98
C LEU A 6 -0.53 3.18 0.39
N ILE A 7 -1.59 2.64 0.96
CA ILE A 7 -1.54 1.86 2.20
C ILE A 7 -1.80 0.40 1.85
N ALA A 8 -0.77 -0.43 1.97
CA ALA A 8 -0.86 -1.84 1.62
C ALA A 8 -0.96 -2.73 2.84
N TYR A 9 -1.80 -3.75 2.69
CA TYR A 9 -2.05 -4.79 3.66
C TYR A 9 -1.82 -6.16 3.05
N GLY A 10 -1.50 -7.13 3.90
CA GLY A 10 -1.39 -8.52 3.50
C GLY A 10 -1.01 -9.42 4.66
N GLY A 11 -1.55 -10.64 4.62
CA GLY A 11 -1.40 -11.63 5.68
C GLY A 11 -2.53 -11.64 6.70
N PRO A 12 -2.44 -12.52 7.72
CA PRO A 12 -3.45 -12.72 8.75
C PRO A 12 -3.88 -11.42 9.45
N ARG A 13 -5.18 -11.31 9.78
CA ARG A 13 -5.75 -10.12 10.43
C ARG A 13 -4.99 -9.77 11.72
N GLY A 14 -4.62 -8.50 11.84
CA GLY A 14 -3.86 -7.96 12.98
C GLY A 14 -2.36 -8.32 13.00
N GLU A 15 -1.87 -9.23 12.16
CA GLU A 15 -0.49 -9.70 12.25
C GLU A 15 0.53 -8.67 11.72
N LYS A 16 1.49 -8.27 12.58
CA LYS A 16 2.50 -7.23 12.28
C LYS A 16 3.94 -7.76 12.20
N THR A 17 4.12 -9.00 11.77
CA THR A 17 5.46 -9.60 11.61
C THR A 17 6.24 -8.95 10.47
N SER A 18 7.56 -9.22 10.43
CA SER A 18 8.43 -8.75 9.34
C SER A 18 7.97 -9.28 7.98
N ASP A 19 7.50 -10.53 7.94
CA ASP A 19 7.08 -11.18 6.70
C ASP A 19 5.76 -10.62 6.16
N THR A 20 4.76 -10.35 7.02
CA THR A 20 3.50 -9.71 6.58
C THR A 20 3.74 -8.29 6.09
N ARG A 21 4.65 -7.53 6.73
CA ARG A 21 5.07 -6.20 6.26
C ARG A 21 5.80 -6.28 4.91
N ARG A 22 6.69 -7.26 4.70
CA ARG A 22 7.38 -7.48 3.42
C ARG A 22 6.41 -7.88 2.31
N LEU A 23 5.40 -8.70 2.62
CA LEU A 23 4.32 -9.03 1.70
C LEU A 23 3.53 -7.76 1.31
N SER A 24 3.10 -6.99 2.30
CA SER A 24 2.39 -5.72 2.08
C SER A 24 3.21 -4.75 1.23
N LEU A 25 4.51 -4.62 1.50
CA LEU A 25 5.41 -3.75 0.73
C LEU A 25 5.47 -4.17 -0.75
N ARG A 26 5.66 -5.46 -1.03
CA ARG A 26 5.70 -5.96 -2.41
C ARG A 26 4.43 -5.60 -3.19
N ARG A 27 3.25 -5.74 -2.54
CA ARG A 27 1.97 -5.34 -3.13
C ARG A 27 1.92 -3.84 -3.45
N ALA A 28 2.34 -3.01 -2.50
CA ALA A 28 2.39 -1.56 -2.70
C ALA A 28 3.30 -1.15 -3.86
N LEU A 29 4.46 -1.81 -3.99
CA LEU A 29 5.44 -1.51 -5.04
C LEU A 29 4.90 -1.84 -6.44
N ILE A 30 4.14 -2.93 -6.60
CA ILE A 30 3.48 -3.27 -7.87
C ILE A 30 2.47 -2.18 -8.25
N VAL A 31 1.61 -1.78 -7.32
CA VAL A 31 0.62 -0.70 -7.57
C VAL A 31 1.32 0.63 -7.84
N ARG A 32 2.40 0.94 -7.11
CA ARG A 32 3.22 2.13 -7.35
C ARG A 32 3.80 2.14 -8.75
N GLN A 33 4.33 1.00 -9.22
CA GLN A 33 4.90 0.90 -10.55
C GLN A 33 3.84 1.13 -11.62
N LEU A 34 2.65 0.53 -11.48
CA LEU A 34 1.51 0.77 -12.37
C LEU A 34 1.17 2.26 -12.48
N LEU A 35 1.09 2.97 -11.36
CA LEU A 35 0.81 4.42 -11.36
C LEU A 35 1.92 5.25 -12.03
N ILE A 36 3.17 4.84 -11.88
CA ILE A 36 4.31 5.49 -12.53
C ILE A 36 4.26 5.26 -14.03
N ASP A 37 3.96 4.03 -14.45
CA ASP A 37 3.82 3.66 -15.86
C ASP A 37 2.66 4.46 -16.51
N ASP A 38 1.61 4.75 -15.74
CA ASP A 38 0.47 5.62 -16.12
C ASP A 38 0.77 7.13 -15.99
N GLY A 39 2.01 7.52 -15.67
CA GLY A 39 2.47 8.91 -15.70
C GLY A 39 2.37 9.69 -14.40
N VAL A 40 2.05 9.05 -13.26
CA VAL A 40 2.09 9.72 -11.95
C VAL A 40 3.56 9.87 -11.51
N PRO A 41 4.05 11.10 -11.24
CA PRO A 41 5.43 11.29 -10.82
C PRO A 41 5.75 10.56 -9.51
N SER A 42 6.88 9.86 -9.52
CA SER A 42 7.25 8.90 -8.47
C SER A 42 7.40 9.53 -7.07
N GLU A 43 7.77 10.80 -7.03
CA GLU A 43 7.95 11.65 -5.85
C GLU A 43 6.64 12.17 -5.25
N ARG A 44 5.52 11.97 -5.96
CA ARG A 44 4.15 12.27 -5.49
C ARG A 44 3.46 11.04 -4.90
N ILE A 45 4.12 9.88 -4.87
CA ILE A 45 3.54 8.63 -4.39
C ILE A 45 4.24 8.19 -3.10
N ASP A 46 3.50 8.21 -1.99
CA ASP A 46 3.98 7.76 -0.69
C ASP A 46 3.45 6.34 -0.41
N VAL A 47 4.33 5.42 -0.01
CA VAL A 47 3.99 4.02 0.27
C VAL A 47 4.05 3.73 1.76
N ARG A 48 3.04 3.01 2.29
CA ARG A 48 3.01 2.49 3.65
C ARG A 48 2.64 1.00 3.64
N ALA A 49 3.51 0.18 4.20
CA ALA A 49 3.30 -1.27 4.34
C ALA A 49 2.87 -1.60 5.77
N MET A 50 1.62 -2.03 5.96
CA MET A 50 1.00 -2.14 7.27
C MET A 50 0.96 -3.58 7.83
N GLY A 51 1.26 -4.60 7.04
CA GLY A 51 1.07 -6.01 7.42
C GLY A 51 -0.41 -6.40 7.39
N GLY A 52 -0.80 -7.36 8.22
CA GLY A 52 -2.19 -7.79 8.35
C GLY A 52 -3.08 -6.66 8.81
N VAL A 53 -4.15 -6.35 8.07
CA VAL A 53 -5.09 -5.30 8.46
C VAL A 53 -5.85 -5.69 9.73
N ASP A 54 -6.27 -4.71 10.54
CA ASP A 54 -7.08 -4.93 11.74
C ASP A 54 -8.40 -4.16 11.64
N ASP A 55 -9.08 -4.38 10.52
CA ASP A 55 -10.41 -3.85 10.26
C ASP A 55 -11.31 -4.95 9.67
N ASN A 56 -12.56 -4.61 9.39
CA ASN A 56 -13.54 -5.57 8.86
C ASN A 56 -13.46 -5.79 7.34
N GLY A 57 -12.49 -5.20 6.65
CA GLY A 57 -12.32 -5.33 5.22
C GLY A 57 -11.51 -6.57 4.80
N PRO A 58 -11.29 -6.73 3.47
CA PRO A 58 -10.40 -7.74 2.92
C PRO A 58 -8.98 -7.59 3.47
N THR A 59 -8.34 -8.71 3.84
CA THR A 59 -6.99 -8.71 4.43
C THR A 59 -5.89 -8.40 3.42
N ASP A 60 -6.11 -8.75 2.15
CA ASP A 60 -5.15 -8.60 1.07
C ASP A 60 -5.59 -7.50 0.10
N ARG A 61 -5.17 -6.25 0.37
CA ARG A 61 -5.55 -5.09 -0.45
C ARG A 61 -4.53 -3.96 -0.39
N VAL A 62 -4.69 -3.00 -1.29
CA VAL A 62 -3.95 -1.73 -1.29
C VAL A 62 -4.99 -0.61 -1.38
N ASP A 63 -5.06 0.20 -0.35
CA ASP A 63 -5.96 1.35 -0.29
C ASP A 63 -5.23 2.57 -0.89
N VAL A 64 -5.90 3.30 -1.79
CA VAL A 64 -5.35 4.46 -2.51
C VAL A 64 -6.05 5.74 -2.05
N PHE A 65 -5.28 6.70 -1.54
CA PHE A 65 -5.80 7.98 -1.08
C PHE A 65 -5.19 9.13 -1.85
N LEU A 66 -6.00 10.14 -2.19
CA LEU A 66 -5.53 11.44 -2.63
C LEU A 66 -5.39 12.37 -1.42
N LYS A 67 -4.25 13.02 -1.28
CA LYS A 67 -3.95 14.02 -0.23
C LYS A 67 -3.72 15.37 -0.91
N GLY A 68 -4.46 16.40 -0.54
CA GLY A 68 -4.40 17.75 -1.13
C GLY A 68 -3.36 18.65 -0.46
#